data_AF-J9C457-F1
#
_entry.id   AF-J9C457-F1
#
_cell.length_a   1.000
_cell.length_b   1.000
_cell.length_c   1.000
_cell.angle_alpha   90.00
_cell.angle_beta   90.00
_cell.angle_gamma   90.00
#
_symmetry.space_group_name_H-M   'P 1'
#
loop_
_entity.id
_entity.type
_entity.pdbx_description
1 polymer ?
#
loop_
_entity_poly.entity_id
_entity_poly.type
_entity_poly.pdbx_seq_one_letter_code
_entity_poly.pdbx_strand_id
1 'polypeptide(L)'
;EPKQAEYMVKSYGLDLISPTAMYGEDYFNKTRGDFFKESPHLGGMWDYLGVDENGKVDTVFEMKTTKRIEDWVEDIPEYYALQASLYAYLLGVDHVVMVASFLEEPDYKDPTQYKPCVSNTIVKEFNVSERYPDFQDKVNYVDQWWADHVETGVSPEYDEKKDAEILKELRTNKIDVDTDIKVLLREAET
;
A
#
# COMPACT_ATOMS: atom_id res chain seq x y z
N GLU A 1 1.71 -6.71 10.84
CA GLU A 1 0.65 -7.47 11.54
C GLU A 1 1.17 -8.73 12.28
N PRO A 2 1.78 -8.62 13.47
CA PRO A 2 2.53 -9.72 14.09
C PRO A 2 1.69 -10.94 14.48
N LYS A 3 0.45 -10.73 14.93
CA LYS A 3 -0.45 -11.81 15.35
C LYS A 3 -0.90 -12.67 14.18
N GLN A 4 -1.18 -12.03 13.04
CA GLN A 4 -1.54 -12.71 11.80
C GLN A 4 -0.34 -13.53 11.29
N ALA A 5 0.87 -12.96 11.28
CA ALA A 5 2.07 -13.69 10.92
C ALA A 5 2.32 -14.90 11.84
N GLU A 6 2.19 -14.73 13.16
CA GLU A 6 2.32 -15.84 14.10
C GLU A 6 1.27 -16.95 13.85
N TYR A 7 0.03 -16.57 13.55
CA TYR A 7 -1.01 -17.51 13.15
C TYR A 7 -0.65 -18.24 11.85
N MET A 8 -0.13 -17.54 10.84
CA MET A 8 0.28 -18.15 9.57
C MET A 8 1.43 -19.15 9.77
N VAL A 9 2.47 -18.78 10.52
CA VAL A 9 3.59 -19.68 10.85
C VAL A 9 3.10 -20.93 11.58
N LYS A 10 2.24 -20.76 12.59
CA LYS A 10 1.74 -21.90 13.40
C LYS A 10 0.77 -22.82 12.65
N SER A 11 -0.14 -22.23 11.88
CA SER A 11 -1.20 -22.98 11.20
C SER A 11 -0.72 -23.65 9.91
N TYR A 12 0.25 -23.05 9.22
CA TYR A 12 0.69 -23.50 7.89
C TYR A 12 2.17 -23.89 7.82
N GLY A 13 2.93 -23.77 8.92
CA GLY A 13 4.34 -24.20 8.97
C GLY A 13 5.26 -23.36 8.09
N LEU A 14 4.94 -22.08 7.93
CA LEU A 14 5.65 -21.16 7.03
C LEU A 14 6.87 -20.53 7.72
N ASP A 15 7.91 -20.26 6.92
CA ASP A 15 9.01 -19.37 7.30
C ASP A 15 8.77 -17.98 6.70
N LEU A 16 8.60 -16.97 7.56
CA LEU A 16 8.31 -15.60 7.15
C LEU A 16 9.48 -14.66 7.51
N ILE A 17 9.89 -13.85 6.53
CA ILE A 17 10.78 -12.72 6.75
C ILE A 17 9.94 -11.49 7.09
N SER A 18 10.23 -10.87 8.24
CA SER A 18 9.64 -9.60 8.63
C SER A 18 10.50 -8.41 8.19
N PRO A 19 9.94 -7.18 8.11
CA PRO A 19 10.73 -5.98 7.87
C PRO A 19 11.82 -5.78 8.92
N THR A 20 11.54 -6.14 10.18
CA THR A 20 12.52 -6.11 11.26
C THR A 20 13.66 -7.11 11.03
N ALA A 21 13.37 -8.31 10.52
CA ALA A 21 14.41 -9.28 10.19
C ALA A 21 15.29 -8.79 9.02
N MET A 22 14.70 -8.12 8.03
CA MET A 22 15.43 -7.64 6.85
C MET A 22 16.20 -6.33 7.09
N TYR A 23 15.63 -5.38 7.83
CA TYR A 23 16.15 -4.01 7.97
C TYR A 23 16.45 -3.59 9.43
N GLY A 24 16.09 -4.41 10.41
CA GLY A 24 16.24 -4.15 11.86
C GLY A 24 15.04 -3.47 12.51
N GLU A 25 15.07 -3.28 13.84
CA GLU A 25 13.92 -2.77 14.62
C GLU A 25 13.43 -1.37 14.17
N ASP A 26 14.35 -0.50 13.76
CA ASP A 26 14.04 0.84 13.27
C ASP A 26 13.92 0.91 11.73
N TYR A 27 13.34 -0.13 11.13
CA TYR A 27 13.28 -0.24 9.67
C TYR A 27 12.59 0.96 9.03
N PHE A 28 11.49 1.46 9.62
CA PHE A 28 10.71 2.53 9.03
C PHE A 28 11.54 3.80 8.78
N ASN A 29 12.34 4.23 9.77
CA ASN A 29 13.20 5.41 9.62
C ASN A 29 14.38 5.14 8.66
N LYS A 30 14.95 3.93 8.67
CA LYS A 30 16.04 3.54 7.77
C LYS A 30 15.61 3.47 6.30
N THR A 31 14.40 2.98 6.06
CA THR A 31 13.84 2.82 4.73
C THR A 31 13.09 4.07 4.27
N ARG A 32 12.71 4.94 5.22
CA ARG A 32 11.83 6.10 5.00
C ARG A 32 10.46 5.68 4.46
N GLY A 33 9.99 4.52 4.89
CA GLY A 33 8.72 3.97 4.44
C GLY A 33 8.73 3.39 3.02
N ASP A 34 9.90 3.05 2.47
CA ASP A 34 10.00 2.42 1.15
C ASP A 34 11.09 1.35 1.09
N PHE A 35 10.69 0.12 0.75
CA PHE A 35 11.55 -1.05 0.65
C PHE A 35 12.19 -1.23 -0.73
N PHE A 36 11.80 -0.41 -1.72
CA PHE A 36 12.17 -0.58 -3.12
C PHE A 36 13.01 0.59 -3.65
N LYS A 37 14.07 0.96 -2.93
CA LYS A 37 14.89 2.14 -3.25
C LYS A 37 15.56 2.14 -4.63
N GLU A 38 15.68 0.97 -5.25
CA GLU A 38 16.24 0.82 -6.60
C GLU A 38 15.20 1.06 -7.70
N SER A 39 13.91 1.09 -7.34
CA SER A 39 12.83 1.43 -8.26
C SER A 39 12.71 2.96 -8.38
N PRO A 40 12.64 3.51 -9.61
CA PRO A 40 12.69 4.95 -9.82
C PRO A 40 11.44 5.69 -9.35
N HIS A 41 10.25 5.15 -9.64
CA HIS A 41 8.96 5.84 -9.39
C HIS A 41 8.02 5.05 -8.49
N LEU A 42 8.19 3.73 -8.40
CA LEU A 42 7.32 2.83 -7.66
C LEU A 42 7.98 2.42 -6.34
N GLY A 43 7.18 2.27 -5.29
CA GLY A 43 7.70 1.86 -3.99
C GLY A 43 6.62 1.33 -3.06
N GLY A 44 6.98 1.15 -1.80
CA GLY A 44 6.06 0.79 -0.74
C GLY A 44 6.65 -0.18 0.28
N MET A 45 5.75 -0.76 1.08
CA MET A 45 6.10 -1.59 2.22
C MET A 45 5.22 -2.84 2.25
N TRP A 46 5.81 -3.98 1.93
CA TRP A 46 5.18 -5.29 2.17
C TRP A 46 5.13 -5.60 3.67
N ASP A 47 4.17 -6.42 4.11
CA ASP A 47 4.06 -6.84 5.51
C ASP A 47 5.04 -7.96 5.88
N TYR A 48 5.05 -9.05 5.10
CA TYR A 48 5.98 -10.19 5.27
C TYR A 48 6.32 -10.83 3.92
N LEU A 49 7.43 -11.57 3.88
CA LEU A 49 7.83 -12.36 2.71
C LEU A 49 7.93 -13.84 3.09
N GLY A 50 7.41 -14.72 2.25
CA GLY A 50 7.65 -16.16 2.33
C GLY A 50 8.91 -16.55 1.60
N VAL A 51 9.55 -17.62 2.05
CA VAL A 51 10.73 -18.21 1.40
C VAL A 51 10.51 -19.67 1.03
N ASP A 52 11.13 -20.07 -0.07
CA ASP A 52 11.19 -21.46 -0.52
C ASP A 52 12.15 -22.31 0.33
N GLU A 53 12.26 -23.60 0.01
CA GLU A 53 13.17 -24.55 0.67
C GLU A 53 14.66 -24.16 0.61
N ASN A 54 15.03 -23.26 -0.30
CA ASN A 54 16.39 -22.75 -0.47
C ASN A 54 16.60 -21.40 0.24
N GLY A 55 15.58 -20.88 0.92
CA GLY A 55 15.60 -19.59 1.59
C GLY A 55 15.46 -18.40 0.63
N LYS A 56 15.03 -18.61 -0.62
CA LYS A 56 14.77 -17.54 -1.59
C LYS A 56 13.34 -17.04 -1.42
N VAL A 57 13.17 -15.72 -1.44
CA VAL A 57 11.84 -15.10 -1.44
C VAL A 57 11.05 -15.55 -2.67
N ASP A 58 9.85 -16.08 -2.46
CA ASP A 58 8.96 -16.58 -3.51
C ASP A 58 7.51 -16.06 -3.39
N THR A 59 7.14 -15.52 -2.23
CA THR A 59 5.77 -15.14 -1.90
C THR A 59 5.72 -13.80 -1.17
N VAL A 60 4.80 -12.92 -1.57
CA VAL A 60 4.45 -11.71 -0.80
C VAL A 60 3.26 -12.00 0.09
N PHE A 61 3.37 -11.71 1.39
CA PHE A 61 2.26 -11.74 2.32
C PHE A 61 1.83 -10.31 2.64
N GLU A 62 0.58 -9.99 2.34
CA GLU A 62 -0.03 -8.70 2.63
C GLU A 62 -1.17 -8.90 3.62
N MET A 63 -1.12 -8.21 4.76
CA MET A 63 -1.96 -8.47 5.91
C MET A 63 -2.85 -7.27 6.21
N LYS A 64 -4.13 -7.53 6.44
CA LYS A 64 -5.15 -6.51 6.71
C LYS A 64 -5.96 -6.85 7.94
N THR A 65 -6.37 -5.80 8.63
CA THR A 65 -7.38 -5.85 9.68
C THR A 65 -8.54 -4.94 9.28
N THR A 66 -9.79 -5.40 9.45
CA THR A 66 -10.97 -4.62 9.03
C THR A 66 -12.21 -4.96 9.85
N LYS A 67 -13.14 -3.99 10.00
CA LYS A 67 -14.51 -4.24 10.49
C LYS A 67 -15.47 -4.67 9.38
N ARG A 68 -15.09 -4.44 8.11
CA ARG A 68 -15.97 -4.59 6.93
C ARG A 68 -15.75 -5.94 6.28
N ILE A 69 -16.37 -6.96 6.85
CA ILE A 69 -16.31 -8.34 6.32
C ILE A 69 -16.95 -8.43 4.93
N GLU A 70 -17.98 -7.62 4.67
CA GLU A 70 -18.74 -7.60 3.43
C GLU A 70 -17.88 -7.29 2.19
N ASP A 71 -16.82 -6.49 2.35
CA ASP A 71 -15.91 -6.12 1.27
C ASP A 71 -15.06 -7.32 0.80
N TRP A 72 -14.99 -8.40 1.59
CA TRP A 72 -14.12 -9.56 1.37
C TRP A 72 -14.89 -10.85 1.04
N VAL A 73 -16.22 -10.79 1.05
CA VAL A 73 -17.10 -11.96 0.87
C VAL A 73 -16.83 -12.64 -0.46
N GLU A 74 -16.87 -11.88 -1.55
CA GLU A 74 -16.67 -12.41 -2.90
C GLU A 74 -15.18 -12.67 -3.15
N ASP A 75 -14.36 -11.61 -3.11
CA ASP A 75 -12.92 -11.68 -3.41
C ASP A 75 -12.12 -10.66 -2.59
N ILE A 76 -10.79 -10.65 -2.73
CA ILE A 76 -9.93 -9.60 -2.24
C ILE A 76 -10.36 -8.27 -2.88
N PRO A 77 -10.54 -7.18 -2.12
CA PRO A 77 -10.77 -5.86 -2.70
C PRO A 77 -9.66 -5.48 -3.68
N GLU A 78 -10.05 -5.06 -4.88
CA GLU A 78 -9.15 -4.92 -6.03
C GLU A 78 -7.92 -4.04 -5.76
N TYR A 79 -8.09 -2.95 -5.00
CA TYR A 79 -6.99 -2.06 -4.65
C TYR A 79 -5.95 -2.72 -3.72
N TYR A 80 -6.36 -3.64 -2.83
CA TYR A 80 -5.41 -4.41 -2.02
C TYR A 80 -4.70 -5.47 -2.86
N ALA A 81 -5.40 -6.12 -3.77
CA ALA A 81 -4.78 -7.08 -4.69
C ALA A 81 -3.73 -6.39 -5.58
N LEU A 82 -4.03 -5.22 -6.14
CA LEU A 82 -3.08 -4.42 -6.91
C LEU A 82 -1.87 -3.94 -6.08
N GLN A 83 -2.10 -3.51 -4.83
CA GLN A 83 -1.03 -3.12 -3.92
C GLN A 83 -0.04 -4.28 -3.68
N ALA A 84 -0.55 -5.46 -3.32
CA ALA A 84 0.30 -6.64 -3.10
C ALA A 84 0.97 -7.13 -4.40
N SER A 85 0.28 -7.02 -5.53
CA SER A 85 0.82 -7.37 -6.85
C SER A 85 1.98 -6.46 -7.25
N LEU A 86 1.92 -5.16 -6.89
CA LEU A 86 3.03 -4.24 -7.10
C LEU A 86 4.28 -4.70 -6.35
N TYR A 87 4.14 -5.12 -5.09
CA TYR A 87 5.27 -5.62 -4.32
C TYR A 87 5.84 -6.90 -4.90
N ALA A 88 4.98 -7.83 -5.31
CA ALA A 88 5.40 -9.07 -5.96
C ALA A 88 6.15 -8.78 -7.27
N TYR A 89 5.63 -7.88 -8.10
CA TYR A 89 6.27 -7.41 -9.33
C TYR A 89 7.65 -6.80 -9.06
N LEU A 90 7.77 -5.89 -8.10
CA LEU A 90 9.05 -5.25 -7.75
C LEU A 90 10.07 -6.22 -7.15
N LEU A 91 9.63 -7.30 -6.52
CA LEU A 91 10.50 -8.38 -6.03
C LEU A 91 10.81 -9.45 -7.09
N GLY A 92 10.17 -9.41 -8.26
CA GLY A 92 10.29 -10.43 -9.30
C GLY A 92 9.71 -11.79 -8.89
N VAL A 93 8.68 -11.79 -8.06
CA VAL A 93 7.93 -12.98 -7.64
C VAL A 93 6.50 -12.94 -8.18
N ASP A 94 5.83 -14.08 -8.20
CA ASP A 94 4.49 -14.21 -8.78
C ASP A 94 3.40 -14.48 -7.74
N HIS A 95 3.75 -15.10 -6.62
CA HIS A 95 2.78 -15.58 -5.66
C HIS A 95 2.47 -14.53 -4.57
N VAL A 96 1.18 -14.30 -4.33
CA VAL A 96 0.68 -13.38 -3.31
C VAL A 96 -0.29 -14.11 -2.38
N VAL A 97 -0.12 -13.88 -1.07
CA VAL A 97 -1.06 -14.33 -0.04
C VAL A 97 -1.59 -13.12 0.72
N MET A 98 -2.90 -12.90 0.59
CA MET A 98 -3.65 -11.90 1.35
C MET A 98 -4.21 -12.54 2.62
N VAL A 99 -3.91 -11.95 3.77
CA VAL A 99 -4.46 -12.38 5.07
C VAL A 99 -5.31 -11.25 5.63
N ALA A 100 -6.62 -11.48 5.80
CA ALA A 100 -7.53 -10.48 6.37
C ALA A 100 -8.16 -10.98 7.67
N SER A 101 -7.97 -10.21 8.74
CA SER A 101 -8.56 -10.45 10.05
C SER A 101 -9.72 -9.49 10.28
N PHE A 102 -10.85 -10.04 10.74
CA PHE A 102 -12.07 -9.30 11.01
C PHE A 102 -12.13 -8.92 12.49
N LEU A 103 -12.14 -7.61 12.73
CA LEU A 103 -12.11 -7.04 14.07
C LEU A 103 -13.51 -6.58 14.50
N GLU A 104 -13.84 -6.83 15.76
CA GLU A 104 -15.03 -6.30 16.41
C GLU A 104 -14.69 -5.08 17.28
N GLU A 105 -15.69 -4.32 17.74
CA GLU A 105 -15.47 -3.16 18.62
C GLU A 105 -14.57 -3.41 19.84
N PRO A 106 -14.66 -4.56 20.55
CA PRO A 106 -13.75 -4.85 21.66
C PRO A 106 -12.27 -4.92 21.25
N ASP A 107 -11.97 -5.38 20.03
CA ASP A 107 -10.60 -5.54 19.54
C ASP A 107 -9.90 -4.20 19.35
N TYR A 108 -10.66 -3.13 19.05
CA TYR A 108 -10.10 -1.77 18.97
C TYR A 108 -9.84 -1.17 20.35
N LYS A 109 -10.58 -1.62 21.38
CA LYS A 109 -10.39 -1.16 22.76
C LYS A 109 -9.20 -1.83 23.42
N ASP A 110 -9.01 -3.13 23.16
CA ASP A 110 -7.84 -3.87 23.61
C ASP A 110 -7.33 -4.83 22.51
N PRO A 111 -6.47 -4.31 21.60
CA PRO A 111 -5.89 -5.10 20.52
C PRO A 111 -5.07 -6.29 21.01
N THR A 112 -4.64 -6.31 22.28
CA THR A 112 -3.84 -7.41 22.83
C THR A 112 -4.66 -8.69 23.02
N GLN A 113 -6.00 -8.59 23.12
CA GLN A 113 -6.88 -9.75 23.26
C GLN A 113 -7.25 -10.42 21.94
N TYR A 114 -7.17 -9.69 20.82
CA TYR A 114 -7.49 -10.25 19.51
C TYR A 114 -6.60 -11.46 19.21
N LYS A 115 -7.19 -12.58 18.77
CA LYS A 115 -6.46 -13.80 18.40
C LYS A 115 -6.96 -14.25 17.03
N PRO A 116 -6.12 -14.18 15.99
CA PRO A 116 -6.47 -14.74 14.70
C PRO A 116 -6.79 -16.23 14.80
N CYS A 117 -7.85 -16.66 14.14
CA CYS A 117 -8.29 -18.03 14.02
C CYS A 117 -9.13 -18.21 12.75
N VAL A 118 -9.47 -19.46 12.43
CA VAL A 118 -10.22 -19.81 11.22
C VAL A 118 -11.59 -19.12 11.10
N SER A 119 -12.22 -18.72 12.21
CA SER A 119 -13.54 -18.08 12.18
C SER A 119 -13.49 -16.56 12.02
N ASN A 120 -12.34 -15.92 12.25
CA ASN A 120 -12.20 -14.46 12.18
C ASN A 120 -11.09 -14.01 11.23
N THR A 121 -10.43 -14.94 10.53
CA THR A 121 -9.33 -14.64 9.63
C THR A 121 -9.46 -15.46 8.37
N ILE A 122 -9.43 -14.79 7.23
CA ILE A 122 -9.41 -15.42 5.91
C ILE A 122 -8.02 -15.31 5.30
N VAL A 123 -7.69 -16.29 4.48
CA VAL A 123 -6.48 -16.34 3.67
C VAL A 123 -6.92 -16.56 2.24
N LYS A 124 -6.51 -15.67 1.33
CA LYS A 124 -6.76 -15.78 -0.11
C LYS A 124 -5.42 -15.65 -0.82
N GLU A 125 -5.18 -16.50 -1.81
CA GLU A 125 -3.92 -16.53 -2.56
C GLU A 125 -4.20 -16.39 -4.06
N PHE A 126 -3.23 -15.83 -4.79
CA PHE A 126 -3.29 -15.74 -6.24
C PHE A 126 -1.88 -15.55 -6.82
N ASN A 127 -1.73 -15.90 -8.11
CA ASN A 127 -0.57 -15.55 -8.90
C ASN A 127 -0.83 -14.23 -9.65
N VAL A 128 0.12 -13.30 -9.62
CA VAL A 128 0.02 -12.01 -10.32
C VAL A 128 -0.14 -12.23 -11.82
N SER A 129 0.61 -13.18 -12.39
CA SER A 129 0.56 -13.53 -13.81
C SER A 129 -0.80 -14.06 -14.28
N GLU A 130 -1.56 -14.70 -13.38
CA GLU A 130 -2.90 -15.21 -13.68
C GLU A 130 -3.98 -14.15 -13.48
N ARG A 131 -3.89 -13.39 -12.38
CA ARG A 131 -4.87 -12.36 -12.03
C ARG A 131 -4.74 -11.12 -12.90
N TYR A 132 -3.50 -10.75 -13.22
CA TYR A 132 -3.10 -9.57 -13.98
C TYR A 132 -2.04 -9.92 -15.03
N PRO A 133 -2.40 -10.68 -16.08
CA PRO A 133 -1.47 -11.04 -17.15
C PRO A 133 -0.86 -9.82 -17.85
N ASP A 134 -1.51 -8.67 -17.75
CA ASP A 134 -1.15 -7.35 -18.28
C ASP A 134 -0.55 -6.42 -17.21
N PHE A 135 -0.02 -6.93 -16.09
CA PHE A 135 0.45 -6.06 -14.99
C PHE A 135 1.50 -5.03 -15.44
N GLN A 136 2.35 -5.39 -16.40
CA GLN A 136 3.32 -4.48 -17.01
C GLN A 136 2.66 -3.24 -17.64
N ASP A 137 1.46 -3.38 -18.23
CA ASP A 137 0.76 -2.23 -18.83
C ASP A 137 0.30 -1.24 -17.76
N LYS A 138 -0.03 -1.73 -16.55
CA LYS A 138 -0.37 -0.90 -15.40
C LYS A 138 0.86 -0.13 -14.89
N VAL A 139 2.01 -0.79 -14.85
CA VAL A 139 3.30 -0.15 -14.52
C VAL A 139 3.63 0.94 -15.54
N ASN A 140 3.56 0.61 -16.84
CA ASN A 140 3.81 1.56 -17.92
C ASN A 140 2.88 2.78 -17.85
N TYR A 141 1.61 2.56 -17.49
CA TYR A 141 0.65 3.64 -17.26
C TYR A 141 1.10 4.59 -16.14
N VAL A 142 1.57 4.06 -15.01
CA VAL A 142 2.05 4.87 -13.89
C VAL A 142 3.33 5.62 -14.25
N ASP A 143 4.26 4.97 -14.96
CA ASP A 143 5.49 5.62 -15.43
C ASP A 143 5.17 6.78 -16.39
N GLN A 144 4.22 6.58 -17.31
CA GLN A 144 3.78 7.65 -18.19
C GLN A 144 3.10 8.78 -17.41
N TRP A 145 2.25 8.44 -16.43
CA TRP A 145 1.61 9.44 -15.57
C TRP A 145 2.64 10.27 -14.80
N TRP A 146 3.70 9.63 -14.29
CA TRP A 146 4.81 10.30 -13.61
C TRP A 146 5.53 11.27 -14.57
N ALA A 147 5.89 10.80 -15.76
CA ALA A 147 6.54 11.64 -16.78
C ALA A 147 5.66 12.84 -17.16
N ASP A 148 4.36 12.62 -17.36
CA ASP A 148 3.43 13.65 -17.80
C ASP A 148 3.14 14.70 -16.72
N HIS A 149 3.13 14.32 -15.44
CA HIS A 149 2.61 15.17 -14.36
C HIS A 149 3.59 15.53 -13.26
N VAL A 150 4.52 14.64 -12.94
CA VAL A 150 5.50 14.87 -11.86
C VAL A 150 6.75 15.52 -12.41
N GLU A 151 7.31 14.99 -13.51
CA GLU A 151 8.54 15.54 -14.10
C GLU A 151 8.31 16.93 -14.72
N THR A 152 7.15 17.14 -15.36
CA THR A 152 6.78 18.43 -15.95
C THR A 152 6.33 19.45 -14.90
N GLY A 153 5.92 18.98 -13.71
CA GLY A 153 5.21 19.80 -12.71
C GLY A 153 3.81 20.24 -13.13
N VAL A 154 3.25 19.66 -14.21
CA VAL A 154 1.91 19.99 -14.71
C VAL A 154 0.91 19.01 -14.15
N SER A 155 0.10 19.45 -13.18
CA SER A 155 -0.97 18.62 -12.62
C SER A 155 -1.99 18.19 -13.70
N PRO A 156 -2.60 17.00 -13.57
CA PRO A 156 -3.73 16.61 -14.41
C PRO A 156 -4.86 17.65 -14.35
N GLU A 157 -5.64 17.76 -15.42
CA GLU A 157 -6.86 18.57 -15.38
C GLU A 157 -7.83 18.01 -14.35
N TYR A 158 -8.30 18.88 -13.45
CA TYR A 158 -9.29 18.50 -12.45
C TYR A 158 -10.69 18.46 -13.07
N ASP A 159 -11.54 17.57 -12.55
CA ASP A 159 -12.93 17.41 -12.93
C ASP A 159 -13.82 18.06 -11.87
N GLU A 160 -14.53 19.13 -12.23
CA GLU A 160 -15.42 19.89 -11.34
C GLU A 160 -16.48 19.05 -10.61
N LYS A 161 -16.83 17.88 -11.15
CA LYS A 161 -17.81 16.98 -10.54
C LYS A 161 -17.15 15.91 -9.69
N LYS A 162 -16.10 15.25 -10.20
CA LYS A 162 -15.42 14.17 -9.45
C LYS A 162 -14.61 14.73 -8.29
N ASP A 163 -14.00 15.88 -8.49
CA ASP A 163 -13.12 16.53 -7.50
C ASP A 163 -13.86 17.58 -6.68
N ALA A 164 -15.20 17.62 -6.75
CA ALA A 164 -16.03 18.67 -6.17
C ALA A 164 -15.73 18.91 -4.67
N GLU A 165 -15.54 17.86 -3.87
CA GLU A 165 -15.23 18.00 -2.45
C GLU A 165 -13.81 18.56 -2.20
N ILE A 166 -12.82 18.13 -2.99
CA ILE A 166 -11.45 18.65 -2.92
C ILE A 166 -11.44 20.13 -3.33
N LEU A 167 -12.09 20.45 -4.45
CA LEU A 167 -12.20 21.82 -4.98
C LEU A 167 -12.93 22.73 -4.00
N LYS A 168 -14.00 22.24 -3.35
CA LYS A 168 -14.72 22.98 -2.33
C LYS A 168 -13.81 23.37 -1.17
N GLU A 169 -12.99 22.44 -0.67
CA GLU A 169 -12.04 22.72 0.40
C GLU A 169 -10.94 23.69 -0.05
N LEU A 170 -10.34 23.47 -1.22
CA LEU A 170 -9.31 24.37 -1.77
C LEU A 170 -9.83 25.80 -1.98
N ARG A 171 -11.10 25.96 -2.38
CA ARG A 171 -11.76 27.26 -2.60
C ARG A 171 -12.11 28.00 -1.30
N THR A 172 -11.99 27.38 -0.12
CA THR A 172 -12.17 28.07 1.16
C THR A 172 -11.00 28.99 1.49
N ASN A 173 -9.81 28.70 0.98
CA ASN A 173 -8.63 29.55 1.12
C ASN A 173 -8.69 30.72 0.13
N LYS A 174 -9.40 31.78 0.52
CA LYS A 174 -9.40 33.05 -0.22
C LYS A 174 -8.11 33.80 0.05
N ILE A 175 -7.26 33.89 -0.97
CA ILE A 175 -6.16 34.87 -1.03
C ILE A 175 -6.81 36.23 -1.33
N ASP A 176 -6.65 37.19 -0.43
CA ASP A 176 -7.16 38.56 -0.65
C ASP A 176 -6.17 39.32 -1.54
N VAL A 177 -6.51 39.35 -2.83
CA VAL A 177 -5.63 39.70 -3.96
C VAL A 177 -4.96 41.08 -3.80
N ASP A 178 -5.58 42.01 -3.08
CA ASP A 178 -5.07 43.37 -2.89
C ASP A 178 -3.89 43.47 -1.91
N THR A 179 -3.75 42.50 -1.00
CA THR A 179 -2.72 42.53 0.04
C THR A 179 -1.49 41.73 -0.38
N ASP A 180 -1.70 40.57 -1.00
CA ASP A 180 -0.62 39.62 -1.31
C ASP A 180 0.15 39.95 -2.60
N ILE A 181 -0.46 40.58 -3.61
CA ILE A 181 0.28 41.02 -4.80
C ILE A 181 1.36 42.05 -4.43
N LYS A 182 1.08 42.94 -3.48
CA LYS A 182 2.07 43.93 -3.00
C LYS A 182 3.21 43.29 -2.21
N VAL A 183 2.98 42.14 -1.59
CA VAL A 183 4.02 41.37 -0.88
C VAL A 183 4.87 40.61 -1.90
N LEU A 184 4.24 39.90 -2.83
CA LEU A 184 4.92 39.14 -3.89
C LEU A 184 5.77 40.04 -4.81
N LEU A 185 5.28 41.24 -5.18
CA LEU A 185 6.06 42.21 -5.94
C LEU A 185 7.27 42.72 -5.17
N ARG A 186 7.17 42.87 -3.85
CA ARG A 186 8.25 43.38 -3.00
C ARG A 186 9.35 42.33 -2.77
N GLU A 187 8.98 41.05 -2.78
CA GLU A 187 9.94 39.94 -2.73
C GLU A 187 10.66 39.74 -4.08
N ALA A 188 9.97 39.98 -5.20
CA ALA A 188 10.56 39.90 -6.56
C ALA A 188 11.51 41.06 -6.92
N GLU A 189 11.45 42.18 -6.17
CA GLU A 189 12.32 43.35 -6.35
C GLU A 189 13.62 43.30 -5.52
N THR A 190 13.89 42.20 -4.80
CA THR A 190 15.11 41.94 -4.01
C THR A 190 15.96 40.84 -4.61
#